data_AF-A0A4P8S6C0-F1
#
_entry.id   AF-A0A4P8S6C0-F1
#
_cell.length_a   1.000
_cell.length_b   1.000
_cell.length_c   1.000
_cell.angle_alpha   90.00
_cell.angle_beta   90.00
_cell.angle_gamma   90.00
#
_symmetry.space_group_name_H-M   'P 1'
#
loop_
_entity.id
_entity.type
_entity.pdbx_description
1 polymer ?
#
loop_
_entity_poly.entity_id
_entity_poly.type
_entity_poly.pdbx_seq_one_letter_code
_entity_poly.pdbx_strand_id
1 'polypeptide(L)'
;MKNLIFIVCFLMILGGIITFANRPHAEIYRPSDKEIIKLFKDIEEKLHGKYNIGTSSLASNPDYSVNEIIIEIYGNQKYYDSVNEEIKMLVQNIIKSTPFENYSIKPEISNIQQLLKEKGIQEPGLINDITKNLYLPLSQTFPDQVEEIIVTKSPPDSPPELFIEIKTLINEHQRTNISEEMEDAITMILKEQLSSHLLVKVSSIKIHIYNKDGEKIN
;
A
#
# COMPACT_ATOMS: atom_id res chain seq x y z
N MET A 1 5.85 25.60 71.95
CA MET A 1 5.43 26.01 70.59
C MET A 1 6.45 25.61 69.50
N LYS A 2 7.13 24.47 69.61
CA LYS A 2 8.05 23.96 68.56
C LYS A 2 7.51 22.74 67.80
N ASN A 3 6.54 22.03 68.40
CA ASN A 3 5.98 20.80 67.81
C ASN A 3 4.77 21.06 66.90
N LEU A 4 4.17 22.25 66.96
CA LEU A 4 2.99 22.60 66.12
C LEU A 4 3.41 23.04 64.70
N ILE A 5 4.60 23.64 64.57
CA ILE A 5 5.12 24.13 63.29
C ILE A 5 5.55 22.97 62.37
N PHE A 6 6.01 21.85 62.96
CA PHE A 6 6.46 20.69 62.19
C PHE A 6 5.30 19.94 61.50
N ILE A 7 4.13 19.92 62.11
CA ILE A 7 2.94 19.21 61.56
C ILE A 7 2.31 19.99 60.40
N VAL A 8 2.33 21.32 60.45
CA VAL A 8 1.78 22.18 59.38
C VAL A 8 2.67 22.15 58.12
N CYS A 9 4.00 22.07 58.28
CA CYS A 9 4.91 21.90 57.14
C CYS A 9 4.81 20.52 56.48
N PHE A 10 4.49 19.45 57.23
CA PHE A 10 4.33 18.11 56.67
C PHE A 10 3.03 17.96 55.86
N LEU A 11 1.96 18.66 56.24
CA LEU A 11 0.69 18.67 55.51
C LEU A 11 0.76 19.42 54.17
N MET A 12 1.63 20.43 54.03
CA MET A 12 1.84 21.14 52.76
C MET A 12 2.63 20.32 51.72
N ILE A 13 3.49 19.40 52.18
CA ILE A 13 4.23 18.50 51.28
C ILE A 13 3.32 17.37 50.77
N LEU A 14 2.36 16.90 51.58
CA LEU A 14 1.36 15.93 51.14
C LEU A 14 0.26 16.54 50.26
N GLY A 15 -0.07 17.82 50.42
CA GLY A 15 -0.99 18.54 49.53
C GLY A 15 -0.44 18.80 48.12
N GLY A 16 0.88 18.94 47.96
CA GLY A 16 1.53 19.16 46.67
C GLY A 16 1.69 17.92 45.79
N ILE A 17 1.56 16.71 46.36
CA ILE A 17 1.67 15.46 45.60
C ILE A 17 0.31 15.05 45.00
N ILE A 18 -0.81 15.46 45.59
CA ILE A 18 -2.15 15.07 45.13
C ILE A 18 -2.62 15.91 43.93
N THR A 19 -2.04 17.08 43.66
CA THR A 19 -2.34 17.86 42.45
C THR A 19 -1.78 17.28 41.15
N PHE A 20 -0.96 16.22 41.20
CA PHE A 20 -0.45 15.52 40.01
C PHE A 20 -1.10 14.15 39.75
N ALA A 21 -1.82 13.58 40.72
CA ALA A 21 -2.45 12.26 40.55
C ALA A 21 -3.85 12.33 39.90
N ASN A 22 -4.52 13.48 39.96
CA ASN A 22 -5.83 13.72 39.36
C ASN A 22 -5.77 14.83 38.30
N ARG A 23 -4.83 14.73 37.35
CA ARG A 23 -5.18 15.28 36.05
C ARG A 23 -6.34 14.44 35.55
N PRO A 24 -7.50 15.01 35.18
CA PRO A 24 -8.40 14.26 34.31
C PRO A 24 -7.50 13.76 33.18
N HIS A 25 -7.45 12.44 32.97
CA HIS A 25 -6.89 11.94 31.73
C HIS A 25 -7.62 12.73 30.66
N ALA A 26 -6.91 13.62 29.97
CA ALA A 26 -7.48 14.30 28.83
C ALA A 26 -8.04 13.17 27.99
N GLU A 27 -9.37 13.17 27.78
CA GLU A 27 -9.99 12.18 26.90
C GLU A 27 -9.14 12.20 25.65
N ILE A 28 -8.43 11.10 25.40
CA ILE A 28 -7.60 10.96 24.22
C ILE A 28 -8.62 11.01 23.09
N TYR A 29 -8.76 12.17 22.47
CA TYR A 29 -9.74 12.41 21.42
C TYR A 29 -9.32 11.51 20.26
N ARG A 30 -9.91 10.32 20.22
CA ARG A 30 -9.74 9.38 19.13
C ARG A 30 -10.68 9.85 18.03
N PRO A 31 -10.14 10.20 16.84
CA PRO A 31 -10.97 10.51 15.69
C PRO A 31 -11.93 9.37 15.40
N SER A 32 -13.15 9.70 14.99
CA SER A 32 -14.15 8.69 14.62
C SER A 32 -13.73 7.91 13.38
N ASP A 33 -14.23 6.69 13.21
CA ASP A 33 -13.95 5.88 12.02
C ASP A 33 -14.33 6.61 10.72
N LYS A 34 -15.38 7.43 10.75
CA LYS A 34 -15.80 8.26 9.61
C LYS A 34 -14.75 9.32 9.25
N GLU A 35 -14.13 9.95 10.26
CA GLU A 35 -13.05 10.91 10.06
C GLU A 35 -11.78 10.24 9.55
N ILE A 36 -11.46 9.04 10.04
CA ILE A 36 -10.32 8.23 9.58
C ILE A 36 -10.51 7.82 8.12
N ILE A 37 -11.69 7.32 7.75
CA ILE A 37 -12.00 6.95 6.36
C ILE A 37 -11.88 8.17 5.43
N LYS A 38 -12.41 9.32 5.87
CA LYS A 38 -12.33 10.56 5.09
C LYS A 38 -10.88 11.00 4.91
N LEU A 39 -10.07 10.98 5.98
CA LEU A 39 -8.65 11.31 5.91
C LEU A 39 -7.94 10.49 4.83
N PHE A 40 -8.09 9.16 4.86
CA PHE A 40 -7.40 8.30 3.90
C PHE A 40 -7.87 8.53 2.47
N LYS A 41 -9.16 8.81 2.27
CA LYS A 41 -9.69 9.19 0.96
C LYS A 41 -9.11 10.52 0.47
N ASP A 42 -9.02 11.53 1.33
CA ASP A 42 -8.47 12.84 0.98
C ASP A 42 -6.96 12.74 0.64
N ILE A 43 -6.22 11.89 1.36
CA ILE A 43 -4.82 11.56 1.06
C ILE A 43 -4.70 10.84 -0.29
N GLU A 44 -5.52 9.83 -0.54
CA GLU A 44 -5.54 9.06 -1.79
C GLU A 44 -5.84 9.98 -2.97
N GLU A 45 -6.92 10.78 -2.92
CA GLU A 45 -7.28 11.71 -3.99
C GLU A 45 -6.18 12.72 -4.31
N LYS A 46 -5.38 13.13 -3.30
CA LYS A 46 -4.34 14.15 -3.48
C LYS A 46 -3.02 13.59 -3.99
N LEU A 47 -2.67 12.37 -3.60
CA LEU A 47 -1.35 11.80 -3.85
C LEU A 47 -1.38 10.73 -4.96
N HIS A 48 -2.48 9.99 -5.10
CA HIS A 48 -2.61 8.92 -6.08
C HIS A 48 -2.59 9.50 -7.51
N GLY A 49 -1.80 8.87 -8.38
CA GLY A 49 -1.55 9.34 -9.76
C GLY A 49 -0.41 10.35 -9.92
N LYS A 50 0.01 11.06 -8.85
CA LYS A 50 1.20 11.94 -8.85
C LYS A 50 2.44 11.26 -8.23
N TYR A 51 2.23 10.43 -7.22
CA TYR A 51 3.31 9.72 -6.52
C TYR A 51 3.06 8.22 -6.50
N ASN A 52 4.15 7.46 -6.43
CA ASN A 52 4.11 6.03 -6.23
C ASN A 52 4.03 5.74 -4.72
N ILE A 53 2.82 5.77 -4.17
CA ILE A 53 2.54 5.57 -2.75
C ILE A 53 1.76 4.28 -2.51
N GLY A 54 1.95 3.71 -1.31
CA GLY A 54 1.26 2.55 -0.80
C GLY A 54 0.16 2.88 0.18
N THR A 55 -0.07 1.97 1.13
CA THR A 55 -1.18 2.13 2.07
C THR A 55 -0.87 3.24 3.08
N SER A 56 -1.86 4.07 3.37
CA SER A 56 -1.80 5.01 4.50
C SER A 56 -2.38 4.34 5.74
N SER A 57 -1.73 4.50 6.89
CA SER A 57 -2.21 3.92 8.15
C SER A 57 -2.00 4.86 9.33
N LEU A 58 -2.70 4.58 10.43
CA LEU A 58 -2.46 5.25 11.70
C LEU A 58 -1.67 4.30 12.62
N ALA A 59 -0.62 4.82 13.23
CA ALA A 59 0.07 4.15 14.32
C ALA A 59 -0.01 5.01 15.58
N SER A 60 -0.10 4.35 16.73
CA SER A 60 0.09 4.99 18.03
C SER A 60 1.30 4.34 18.67
N ASN A 61 2.16 5.14 19.30
CA ASN A 61 3.21 4.56 20.14
C ASN A 61 2.58 3.85 21.37
N PRO A 62 3.32 2.96 22.06
CA PRO A 62 2.77 2.13 23.15
C PRO A 62 2.10 2.93 24.29
N ASP A 63 2.51 4.19 24.45
CA ASP A 63 2.01 5.10 25.50
C ASP A 63 0.94 6.08 24.98
N TYR A 64 0.48 5.92 23.73
CA TYR A 64 -0.46 6.81 23.03
C TYR A 64 -0.08 8.31 23.06
N SER A 65 1.19 8.61 23.31
CA SER A 65 1.73 9.96 23.41
C SER A 65 2.09 10.54 22.04
N VAL A 66 2.23 9.69 21.02
CA VAL A 66 2.44 10.09 19.63
C VAL A 66 1.51 9.28 18.74
N ASN A 67 0.65 10.00 18.01
CA ASN A 67 -0.12 9.42 16.93
C ASN A 67 0.54 9.80 15.59
N GLU A 68 0.73 8.82 14.74
CA GLU A 68 1.44 8.95 13.46
C GLU A 68 0.50 8.61 12.31
N ILE A 69 0.59 9.37 11.22
CA ILE A 69 0.08 8.99 9.90
C ILE A 69 1.27 8.45 9.12
N ILE A 70 1.25 7.15 8.87
CA ILE A 70 2.29 6.47 8.08
C ILE A 70 1.85 6.47 6.63
N ILE A 71 2.72 6.95 5.75
CA ILE A 71 2.52 6.94 4.30
C ILE A 71 3.61 6.06 3.69
N GLU A 72 3.24 4.91 3.13
CA GLU A 72 4.19 4.09 2.40
C GLU A 72 4.54 4.74 1.06
N ILE A 73 5.82 4.80 0.72
CA ILE A 73 6.32 5.25 -0.58
C ILE A 73 6.98 4.06 -1.29
N TYR A 74 6.50 3.72 -2.48
CA TYR A 74 7.08 2.68 -3.31
C TYR A 74 8.20 3.25 -4.18
N GLY A 75 9.41 2.71 -4.04
CA GLY A 75 10.56 3.06 -4.87
C GLY A 75 11.89 2.82 -4.17
N ASN A 76 12.98 3.10 -4.85
CA ASN A 76 14.32 3.06 -4.26
C ASN A 76 14.58 4.27 -3.34
N GLN A 77 15.67 4.22 -2.58
CA GLN A 77 16.06 5.30 -1.66
C GLN A 77 16.13 6.66 -2.36
N LYS A 78 16.66 6.71 -3.59
CA LYS A 78 16.77 7.96 -4.36
C LYS A 78 15.41 8.56 -4.69
N TYR A 79 14.44 7.73 -5.07
CA TYR A 79 13.07 8.18 -5.31
C TYR A 79 12.44 8.67 -4.01
N TYR A 80 12.55 7.90 -2.93
CA TYR A 80 12.07 8.30 -1.62
C TYR A 80 12.66 9.65 -1.17
N ASP A 81 13.98 9.82 -1.27
CA ASP A 81 14.68 11.06 -0.93
C ASP A 81 14.16 12.26 -1.74
N SER A 82 13.71 12.01 -2.98
CA SER A 82 13.19 13.06 -3.86
C SER A 82 11.74 13.47 -3.57
N VAL A 83 10.93 12.63 -2.92
CA VAL A 83 9.48 12.89 -2.75
C VAL A 83 9.00 12.97 -1.30
N ASN A 84 9.77 12.43 -0.32
CA ASN A 84 9.27 12.25 1.04
C ASN A 84 8.87 13.58 1.72
N GLU A 85 9.66 14.65 1.59
CA GLU A 85 9.35 15.94 2.22
C GLU A 85 8.15 16.62 1.54
N GLU A 86 8.00 16.49 0.21
CA GLU A 86 6.83 17.03 -0.49
C GLU A 86 5.55 16.33 -0.07
N ILE A 87 5.57 14.99 0.00
CA ILE A 87 4.44 14.18 0.48
C ILE A 87 4.09 14.57 1.91
N LYS A 88 5.08 14.69 2.80
CA LYS A 88 4.89 15.11 4.19
C LYS A 88 4.19 16.46 4.29
N MET A 89 4.63 17.47 3.54
CA MET A 89 4.00 18.79 3.49
C MET A 89 2.56 18.73 2.94
N LEU A 90 2.32 17.93 1.90
CA LEU A 90 1.00 17.77 1.32
C LEU A 90 0.02 17.18 2.33
N VAL A 91 0.42 16.11 3.03
CA VAL A 91 -0.46 15.50 4.03
C VAL A 91 -0.63 16.41 5.24
N GLN A 92 0.40 17.17 5.66
CA GLN A 92 0.28 18.20 6.71
C GLN A 92 -0.78 19.24 6.37
N ASN A 93 -0.86 19.65 5.09
CA ASN A 93 -1.89 20.57 4.64
C ASN A 93 -3.29 19.94 4.61
N ILE A 94 -3.41 18.64 4.32
CA ILE A 94 -4.69 17.91 4.35
C ILE A 94 -5.24 17.83 5.78
N ILE A 95 -4.38 17.55 6.77
CA ILE A 95 -4.79 17.37 8.17
C ILE A 95 -4.97 18.68 8.94
N LYS A 96 -4.58 19.80 8.35
CA LYS A 96 -4.68 21.12 8.98
C LYS A 96 -6.12 21.42 9.37
N SER A 97 -6.33 21.87 10.60
CA SER A 97 -7.67 22.15 11.14
C SER A 97 -8.63 20.94 11.11
N THR A 98 -8.08 19.72 11.15
CA THR A 98 -8.82 18.47 11.36
C THR A 98 -8.46 17.87 12.74
N PRO A 99 -9.19 16.86 13.23
CA PRO A 99 -8.77 16.07 14.39
C PRO A 99 -7.35 15.51 14.35
N PHE A 100 -6.77 15.38 13.16
CA PHE A 100 -5.46 14.81 12.94
C PHE A 100 -4.34 15.85 12.95
N GLU A 101 -4.63 17.13 13.16
CA GLU A 101 -3.65 18.24 13.02
C GLU A 101 -2.36 18.04 13.83
N ASN A 102 -2.44 17.37 14.97
CA ASN A 102 -1.29 17.08 15.83
C ASN A 102 -0.62 15.72 15.55
N TYR A 103 -1.08 14.97 14.56
CA TYR A 103 -0.45 13.70 14.20
C TYR A 103 0.88 13.98 13.49
N SER A 104 1.92 13.23 13.85
CA SER A 104 3.17 13.25 13.09
C SER A 104 2.95 12.57 11.74
N ILE A 105 3.64 13.04 10.71
CA ILE A 105 3.57 12.43 9.38
C ILE A 105 4.89 11.75 9.11
N LYS A 106 4.80 10.46 8.83
CA LYS A 106 5.94 9.58 8.67
C LYS A 106 5.86 8.89 7.31
N PRO A 107 6.39 9.52 6.26
CA PRO A 107 6.66 8.81 5.03
C PRO A 107 7.70 7.73 5.30
N GLU A 108 7.47 6.51 4.83
CA GLU A 108 8.41 5.40 4.96
C GLU A 108 8.61 4.73 3.61
N ILE A 109 9.84 4.29 3.32
CA ILE A 109 10.07 3.42 2.18
C ILE A 109 9.29 2.14 2.43
N SER A 110 8.44 1.78 1.48
CA SER A 110 7.70 0.53 1.61
C SER A 110 8.66 -0.64 1.64
N ASN A 111 8.56 -1.42 2.70
CA ASN A 111 9.39 -2.59 2.95
C ASN A 111 8.88 -3.84 2.22
N ILE A 112 8.16 -3.74 1.08
CA ILE A 112 7.69 -4.91 0.32
C ILE A 112 8.81 -5.92 0.04
N GLN A 113 10.02 -5.46 -0.30
CA GLN A 113 11.17 -6.34 -0.50
C GLN A 113 11.61 -7.06 0.79
N GLN A 114 11.48 -6.40 1.95
CA GLN A 114 11.72 -6.99 3.26
C GLN A 114 10.57 -7.91 3.69
N LEU A 115 9.31 -7.59 3.38
CA LEU A 115 8.12 -8.44 3.57
C LEU A 115 8.20 -9.73 2.75
N LEU A 116 8.70 -9.67 1.51
CA LEU A 116 9.00 -10.84 0.67
C LEU A 116 10.07 -11.73 1.32
N LYS A 117 11.13 -11.11 1.83
CA LYS A 117 12.24 -11.77 2.53
C LYS A 117 11.84 -12.39 3.87
N GLU A 118 11.02 -11.69 4.66
CA GLU A 118 10.49 -12.14 5.97
C GLU A 118 9.47 -13.27 5.82
N LYS A 119 8.68 -13.27 4.74
CA LYS A 119 7.72 -14.36 4.43
C LYS A 119 8.37 -15.56 3.73
N GLY A 120 9.67 -15.52 3.43
CA GLY A 120 10.37 -16.61 2.74
C GLY A 120 9.85 -16.88 1.32
N ILE A 121 9.13 -15.94 0.73
CA ILE A 121 8.54 -16.08 -0.60
C ILE A 121 9.58 -15.60 -1.62
N GLN A 122 10.07 -16.52 -2.44
CA GLN A 122 10.98 -16.16 -3.53
C GLN A 122 10.18 -15.50 -4.66
N GLU A 123 10.66 -14.38 -5.19
CA GLU A 123 10.01 -13.68 -6.31
C GLU A 123 9.70 -14.59 -7.52
N PRO A 124 10.57 -15.54 -7.92
CA PRO A 124 10.23 -16.52 -8.96
C PRO A 124 8.99 -17.37 -8.62
N GLY A 125 8.72 -17.60 -7.32
CA GLY A 125 7.51 -18.30 -6.86
C GLY A 125 6.24 -17.52 -7.12
N LEU A 126 6.25 -16.20 -6.86
CA LEU A 126 5.10 -15.33 -7.13
C LEU A 126 4.81 -15.18 -8.62
N ILE A 127 5.86 -15.10 -9.45
CA ILE A 127 5.70 -15.09 -10.91
C ILE A 127 5.09 -16.42 -11.38
N ASN A 128 5.65 -17.54 -10.93
CA ASN A 128 5.17 -18.88 -11.28
C ASN A 128 3.72 -19.11 -10.82
N ASP A 129 3.33 -18.57 -9.67
CA ASP A 129 1.95 -18.66 -9.17
C ASP A 129 0.98 -17.93 -10.11
N ILE A 130 1.32 -16.73 -10.57
CA ILE A 130 0.50 -16.02 -11.58
C ILE A 130 0.44 -16.82 -12.89
N THR A 131 1.58 -17.27 -13.41
CA THR A 131 1.65 -18.05 -14.65
C THR A 131 0.76 -19.29 -14.59
N LYS A 132 0.80 -20.05 -13.49
CA LYS A 132 -0.04 -21.25 -13.31
C LYS A 132 -1.53 -20.92 -13.23
N ASN A 133 -1.90 -19.87 -12.51
CA ASN A 133 -3.30 -19.45 -12.36
C ASN A 133 -3.88 -18.87 -13.65
N LEU A 134 -3.04 -18.35 -14.56
CA LEU A 134 -3.48 -17.96 -15.90
C LEU A 134 -3.56 -19.15 -16.87
N TYR A 135 -2.61 -20.08 -16.81
CA TYR A 135 -2.48 -21.15 -17.82
C TYR A 135 -3.70 -22.06 -17.93
N LEU A 136 -4.19 -22.59 -16.80
CA LEU A 136 -5.28 -23.57 -16.84
C LEU A 136 -6.60 -22.94 -17.34
N PRO A 137 -7.07 -21.79 -16.81
CA PRO A 137 -8.28 -21.17 -17.32
C PRO A 137 -8.19 -20.73 -18.78
N LEU A 138 -7.04 -20.18 -19.21
CA LEU A 138 -6.87 -19.72 -20.59
C LEU A 138 -6.80 -20.89 -21.58
N SER A 139 -6.11 -21.98 -21.25
CA SER A 139 -6.09 -23.17 -22.13
C SER A 139 -7.46 -23.86 -22.23
N GLN A 140 -8.32 -23.74 -21.21
CA GLN A 140 -9.70 -24.22 -21.25
C GLN A 140 -10.61 -23.31 -22.09
N THR A 141 -10.42 -21.99 -22.00
CA THR A 141 -11.24 -21.00 -22.70
C THR A 141 -10.84 -20.85 -24.17
N PHE A 142 -9.53 -20.97 -24.46
CA PHE A 142 -8.93 -20.86 -25.79
C PHE A 142 -8.11 -22.12 -26.12
N PRO A 143 -8.76 -23.28 -26.35
CA PRO A 143 -8.06 -24.53 -26.63
C PRO A 143 -7.15 -24.42 -27.85
N ASP A 144 -5.93 -24.92 -27.74
CA ASP A 144 -4.90 -24.93 -28.80
C ASP A 144 -4.54 -23.56 -29.38
N GLN A 145 -4.88 -22.46 -28.68
CA GLN A 145 -4.55 -21.11 -29.12
C GLN A 145 -3.45 -20.45 -28.29
N VAL A 146 -3.24 -20.86 -27.05
CA VAL A 146 -2.18 -20.33 -26.17
C VAL A 146 -0.91 -21.16 -26.33
N GLU A 147 0.15 -20.56 -26.86
CA GLU A 147 1.46 -21.20 -27.00
C GLU A 147 2.30 -21.01 -25.74
N GLU A 148 2.37 -19.78 -25.24
CA GLU A 148 3.23 -19.42 -24.11
C GLU A 148 2.61 -18.30 -23.27
N ILE A 149 2.82 -18.37 -21.95
CA ILE A 149 2.50 -17.30 -21.00
C ILE A 149 3.79 -16.89 -20.30
N ILE A 150 4.22 -15.65 -20.53
CA ILE A 150 5.40 -15.08 -19.90
C ILE A 150 4.94 -14.00 -18.93
N VAL A 151 5.39 -14.09 -17.69
CA VAL A 151 5.10 -13.08 -16.66
C VAL A 151 6.42 -12.48 -16.22
N THR A 152 6.57 -11.17 -16.38
CA THR A 152 7.77 -10.43 -15.96
C THR A 152 7.39 -9.19 -15.17
N LYS A 153 8.38 -8.60 -14.49
CA LYS A 153 8.22 -7.34 -13.79
C LYS A 153 9.14 -6.28 -14.38
N SER A 154 8.78 -5.02 -14.19
CA SER A 154 9.69 -3.91 -14.43
C SER A 154 10.96 -4.04 -13.58
N PRO A 155 12.09 -3.47 -14.05
CA PRO A 155 13.32 -3.42 -13.27
C PRO A 155 13.11 -2.73 -11.91
N PRO A 156 13.93 -3.02 -10.89
CA PRO A 156 13.77 -2.48 -9.54
C PRO A 156 13.74 -0.94 -9.45
N ASP A 157 14.34 -0.27 -10.44
CA ASP A 157 14.44 1.19 -10.50
C ASP A 157 13.28 1.86 -11.26
N SER A 158 12.25 1.10 -11.65
CA SER A 158 11.06 1.58 -12.37
C SER A 158 9.81 1.43 -11.52
N PRO A 159 8.71 2.17 -11.82
CA PRO A 159 7.42 1.89 -11.20
C PRO A 159 7.08 0.40 -11.31
N PRO A 160 6.48 -0.22 -10.28
CA PRO A 160 6.16 -1.64 -10.30
C PRO A 160 5.12 -1.90 -11.39
N GLU A 161 5.57 -2.54 -12.47
CA GLU A 161 4.72 -3.01 -13.55
C GLU A 161 4.84 -4.52 -13.65
N LEU A 162 3.71 -5.18 -13.85
CA LEU A 162 3.62 -6.61 -14.11
C LEU A 162 3.22 -6.77 -15.57
N PHE A 163 4.12 -7.33 -16.37
CA PHE A 163 3.87 -7.65 -17.77
C PHE A 163 3.40 -9.10 -17.86
N ILE A 164 2.23 -9.29 -18.46
CA ILE A 164 1.67 -10.58 -18.81
C ILE A 164 1.66 -10.63 -20.33
N GLU A 165 2.56 -11.42 -20.90
CA GLU A 165 2.72 -11.59 -22.33
C GLU A 165 2.22 -12.96 -22.74
N ILE A 166 1.27 -13.01 -23.66
CA ILE A 166 0.69 -14.24 -24.18
C ILE A 166 1.10 -14.39 -25.64
N LYS A 167 1.82 -15.46 -25.97
CA LYS A 167 2.03 -15.86 -27.37
C LYS A 167 0.94 -16.84 -27.77
N THR A 168 0.38 -16.62 -28.94
CA THR A 168 -0.76 -17.39 -29.44
C THR A 168 -0.47 -18.04 -30.78
N LEU A 169 -1.24 -19.07 -31.13
CA LEU A 169 -1.21 -19.72 -32.44
C LEU A 169 -2.20 -19.08 -33.45
N ILE A 170 -2.73 -17.89 -33.13
CA ILE A 170 -3.78 -17.20 -33.89
C ILE A 170 -3.21 -16.61 -35.19
N ASN A 171 -3.95 -16.74 -36.30
CA ASN A 171 -3.64 -16.16 -37.62
C ASN A 171 -4.32 -14.80 -37.85
N GLU A 172 -3.88 -14.05 -38.87
CA GLU A 172 -4.42 -12.71 -39.17
C GLU A 172 -5.94 -12.61 -39.29
N HIS A 173 -6.60 -13.68 -39.75
CA HIS A 173 -8.03 -13.68 -40.05
C HIS A 173 -8.92 -13.89 -38.81
N GLN A 174 -8.32 -14.12 -37.63
CA GLN A 174 -8.99 -14.38 -36.35
C GLN A 174 -8.71 -13.28 -35.30
N ARG A 175 -8.08 -12.18 -35.73
CA ARG A 175 -7.33 -11.24 -34.87
C ARG A 175 -8.13 -10.52 -33.78
N THR A 176 -9.25 -9.89 -34.12
CA THR A 176 -9.75 -8.80 -33.27
C THR A 176 -10.63 -9.27 -32.11
N ASN A 177 -11.54 -10.21 -32.34
CA ASN A 177 -12.45 -10.65 -31.27
C ASN A 177 -11.75 -11.53 -30.23
N ILE A 178 -10.82 -12.38 -30.66
CA ILE A 178 -10.17 -13.36 -29.77
C ILE A 178 -9.15 -12.68 -28.84
N SER A 179 -8.42 -11.66 -29.31
CA SER A 179 -7.46 -10.94 -28.46
C SER A 179 -8.17 -10.14 -27.36
N GLU A 180 -9.27 -9.46 -27.69
CA GLU A 180 -10.11 -8.74 -26.72
C GLU A 180 -10.71 -9.71 -25.68
N GLU A 181 -11.32 -10.82 -26.13
CA GLU A 181 -11.87 -11.85 -25.23
C GLU A 181 -10.80 -12.44 -24.30
N MET A 182 -9.58 -12.63 -24.80
CA MET A 182 -8.47 -13.16 -24.01
C MET A 182 -7.93 -12.14 -22.99
N GLU A 183 -7.85 -10.86 -23.36
CA GLU A 183 -7.47 -9.79 -22.43
C GLU A 183 -8.50 -9.64 -21.30
N ASP A 184 -9.79 -9.73 -21.62
CA ASP A 184 -10.88 -9.70 -20.64
C ASP A 184 -10.82 -10.90 -19.70
N ALA A 185 -10.58 -12.11 -20.23
CA ALA A 185 -10.41 -13.31 -19.42
C ALA A 185 -9.24 -13.19 -18.44
N ILE A 186 -8.08 -12.70 -18.90
CA ILE A 186 -6.91 -12.44 -18.04
C ILE A 186 -7.26 -11.43 -16.96
N THR A 187 -7.90 -10.33 -17.34
CA THR A 187 -8.31 -9.27 -16.41
C THR A 187 -9.26 -9.81 -15.33
N MET A 188 -10.21 -10.67 -15.71
CA MET A 188 -11.14 -11.31 -14.78
C MET A 188 -10.42 -12.24 -13.82
N ILE A 189 -9.52 -13.11 -14.31
CA ILE A 189 -8.71 -14.01 -13.45
C ILE A 189 -7.90 -13.19 -12.43
N LEU A 190 -7.27 -12.10 -12.87
CA LEU A 190 -6.49 -11.24 -11.99
C LEU A 190 -7.34 -10.59 -10.90
N LYS A 191 -8.55 -10.12 -11.24
CA LYS A 191 -9.47 -9.47 -10.30
C LYS A 191 -10.14 -10.46 -9.35
N GLU A 192 -10.57 -11.61 -9.84
CA GLU A 192 -11.40 -12.54 -9.06
C GLU A 192 -10.56 -13.57 -8.30
N GLN A 193 -9.49 -14.08 -8.91
CA GLN A 193 -8.72 -15.19 -8.36
C GLN A 193 -7.40 -14.71 -7.73
N LEU A 194 -6.79 -13.66 -8.29
CA LEU A 194 -5.48 -13.17 -7.86
C LEU A 194 -5.50 -11.76 -7.25
N SER A 195 -6.66 -11.22 -6.87
CA SER A 195 -6.75 -9.85 -6.32
C SER A 195 -5.97 -9.66 -5.02
N SER A 196 -5.79 -10.73 -4.25
CA SER A 196 -4.98 -10.73 -3.04
C SER A 196 -3.51 -11.08 -3.29
N HIS A 197 -3.15 -11.47 -4.52
CA HIS A 197 -1.79 -11.83 -4.88
C HIS A 197 -0.88 -10.61 -4.83
N LEU A 198 0.26 -10.74 -4.15
CA LEU A 198 1.11 -9.60 -3.81
C LEU A 198 1.55 -8.80 -5.04
N LEU A 199 2.02 -9.46 -6.10
CA LEU A 199 2.44 -8.78 -7.33
C LEU A 199 1.29 -8.11 -8.08
N VAL A 200 0.07 -8.66 -8.00
CA VAL A 200 -1.12 -8.11 -8.68
C VAL A 200 -1.62 -6.87 -7.94
N LYS A 201 -1.57 -6.88 -6.61
CA LYS A 201 -2.03 -5.79 -5.76
C LYS A 201 -1.16 -4.53 -5.86
N VAL A 202 0.15 -4.71 -6.09
CA VAL A 202 1.14 -3.62 -5.97
C VAL A 202 1.69 -3.14 -7.31
N SER A 203 1.29 -3.78 -8.41
CA SER A 203 1.80 -3.45 -9.75
C SER A 203 0.70 -2.91 -10.64
N SER A 204 1.06 -1.96 -11.51
CA SER A 204 0.27 -1.69 -12.71
C SER A 204 0.40 -2.89 -13.65
N ILE A 205 -0.72 -3.37 -14.19
CA ILE A 205 -0.73 -4.58 -15.02
C ILE A 205 -0.76 -4.19 -16.50
N LYS A 206 0.14 -4.78 -17.28
CA LYS A 206 0.20 -4.65 -18.74
C LYS A 206 -0.01 -6.03 -19.35
N ILE A 207 -1.05 -6.15 -20.18
CA ILE A 207 -1.37 -7.40 -20.88
C ILE A 207 -1.02 -7.20 -22.36
N HIS A 208 -0.14 -8.03 -22.89
CA HIS A 208 0.23 -8.02 -24.30
C HIS A 208 -0.06 -9.38 -24.90
N ILE A 209 -0.82 -9.40 -25.99
CA ILE A 209 -1.16 -10.63 -26.71
C ILE A 209 -0.50 -10.56 -28.07
N TYR A 210 0.24 -11.60 -28.42
CA TYR A 210 0.98 -11.72 -29.66
C TYR A 210 0.40 -12.86 -30.50
N ASN A 211 0.27 -12.63 -31.81
CA ASN A 211 -0.07 -13.69 -32.75
C ASN A 211 1.12 -14.62 -33.01
N LYS A 212 0.90 -15.67 -33.82
CA LYS A 212 1.95 -16.65 -34.15
C LYS A 212 3.16 -16.06 -34.88
N ASP A 213 2.98 -14.89 -35.50
CA ASP A 213 4.01 -14.18 -36.27
C ASP A 213 4.78 -13.19 -35.36
N GLY A 214 4.41 -13.11 -34.08
CA GLY A 214 5.04 -12.25 -33.07
C GLY A 214 4.53 -10.81 -33.06
N GLU A 215 3.45 -10.49 -33.78
CA GLU A 215 2.87 -9.14 -33.78
C GLU A 215 1.87 -8.98 -32.63
N LYS A 216 1.92 -7.85 -31.94
CA LYS A 216 0.94 -7.50 -30.89
C LYS A 216 -0.44 -7.30 -31.51
N ILE A 217 -1.47 -7.93 -30.96
CA ILE A 217 -2.84 -7.97 -31.50
C ILE A 217 -3.93 -7.40 -30.57
N ASN A 218 -3.54 -6.74 -29.48
CA ASN A 218 -4.40 -5.96 -28.59
C ASN A 218 -3.86 -4.55 -28.35
#